data_AF-A0A3D4IP24-F1
#
_entry.id   AF-A0A3D4IP24-F1
#
_cell.length_a   1.000
_cell.length_b   1.000
_cell.length_c   1.000
_cell.angle_alpha   90.00
_cell.angle_beta   90.00
_cell.angle_gamma   90.00
#
_symmetry.space_group_name_H-M   'P 1'
#
loop_
_entity.id
_entity.type
_entity.pdbx_description
1 polymer ?
#
loop_
_entity_poly.entity_id
_entity_poly.type
_entity_poly.pdbx_seq_one_letter_code
_entity_poly.pdbx_strand_id
1 'polypeptide(L)'
;MAKINFGGTLEEVVTREEFPMEKALDVLSNETIAIIGYGVQGPAQALNLRDNGFNVIVGQRKGSKTWDKAVSHGWVPGETLFDIEDAVKQGTVIEYLLSD
;
A
#
# COMPACT_ATOMS: atom_id res chain seq x y z
N MET A 1 -8.59 -4.97 -21.75
CA MET A 1 -9.41 -5.61 -20.72
C MET A 1 -10.04 -6.83 -21.36
N ALA A 2 -9.75 -8.00 -20.81
CA ALA A 2 -10.39 -9.25 -21.20
C ALA A 2 -11.88 -9.22 -20.86
N LYS A 3 -12.73 -9.85 -21.70
CA LYS A 3 -14.13 -10.09 -21.37
C LYS A 3 -14.30 -11.52 -20.90
N ILE A 4 -14.66 -11.71 -19.63
CA ILE A 4 -14.79 -13.03 -19.01
C ILE A 4 -16.26 -13.25 -18.65
N ASN A 5 -16.75 -14.47 -18.91
CA ASN A 5 -18.12 -14.86 -18.58
C ASN A 5 -18.18 -15.45 -17.17
N PHE A 6 -18.91 -14.79 -16.27
CA PHE A 6 -19.23 -15.26 -14.93
C PHE A 6 -20.72 -15.63 -14.87
N GLY A 7 -21.03 -16.90 -15.05
CA GLY A 7 -22.40 -17.42 -14.87
C GLY A 7 -23.45 -16.84 -15.84
N GLY A 8 -23.03 -16.44 -17.04
CA GLY A 8 -23.89 -15.82 -18.06
C GLY A 8 -23.69 -14.31 -18.23
N THR A 9 -23.00 -13.66 -17.29
CA THR A 9 -22.69 -12.22 -17.36
C THR A 9 -21.27 -12.01 -17.88
N LEU A 10 -21.11 -11.15 -18.89
CA LEU A 10 -19.79 -10.75 -19.38
C LEU A 10 -19.28 -9.55 -18.59
N GLU A 11 -18.11 -9.69 -17.97
CA GLU A 11 -17.44 -8.62 -17.24
C GLU A 11 -16.09 -8.27 -17.88
N GLU A 12 -15.71 -6.99 -17.79
CA GLU A 12 -14.39 -6.52 -18.19
C GLU A 12 -13.41 -6.71 -17.04
N VAL A 13 -12.36 -7.48 -17.28
CA VAL A 13 -11.34 -7.83 -16.29
C VAL A 13 -9.98 -7.37 -16.81
N VAL A 14 -9.17 -6.77 -15.93
CA VAL A 14 -7.77 -6.47 -16.22
C VAL A 14 -6.94 -7.68 -15.79
N THR A 15 -6.29 -8.34 -16.74
CA THR A 15 -5.40 -9.46 -16.42
C THR A 15 -3.98 -8.99 -16.11
N ARG A 16 -3.18 -9.87 -15.51
CA ARG A 16 -1.76 -9.58 -15.21
C ARG A 16 -0.96 -9.27 -16.48
N GLU A 17 -1.29 -9.92 -17.60
CA GLU A 17 -0.65 -9.68 -18.89
C GLU A 17 -0.98 -8.28 -19.43
N GLU A 18 -2.17 -7.76 -19.16
CA GLU A 18 -2.61 -6.43 -19.60
C GLU A 18 -2.09 -5.29 -18.71
N PHE A 19 -1.84 -5.59 -17.42
CA PHE A 19 -1.27 -4.66 -16.46
C PHE A 19 -0.15 -5.33 -15.64
N PRO A 20 1.04 -5.52 -16.25
CA PRO A 20 2.16 -6.15 -15.58
C PRO A 20 2.77 -5.23 -14.51
N MET A 21 3.61 -5.80 -13.64
CA MET A 21 4.26 -5.07 -12.54
C MET A 21 5.08 -3.87 -13.03
N GLU A 22 5.79 -4.00 -14.14
CA GLU A 22 6.60 -2.92 -14.73
C GLU A 22 5.74 -1.70 -15.09
N LYS A 23 4.55 -1.95 -15.66
CA LYS A 23 3.59 -0.87 -15.96
C LYS A 23 3.02 -0.25 -14.68
N ALA A 24 2.77 -1.05 -13.65
CA ALA A 24 2.32 -0.53 -12.36
C ALA A 24 3.36 0.40 -11.72
N LEU A 25 4.63 0.00 -11.76
CA LEU A 25 5.75 0.81 -11.27
C LEU A 25 5.92 2.11 -12.07
N ASP A 26 5.79 2.06 -13.39
CA ASP A 26 5.82 3.25 -14.26
C ASP A 26 4.69 4.22 -13.93
N VAL A 27 3.45 3.72 -13.84
CA VAL A 27 2.25 4.51 -13.52
C VAL A 27 2.36 5.19 -12.16
N LEU A 28 2.91 4.51 -11.16
CA LEU A 28 3.03 5.02 -9.78
C LEU A 28 4.43 5.57 -9.46
N SER A 29 5.27 5.78 -10.46
CA SER A 29 6.69 6.14 -10.29
C SER A 29 6.92 7.46 -9.53
N ASN A 30 5.96 8.39 -9.64
CA ASN A 30 6.02 9.70 -8.96
C ASN A 30 5.16 9.75 -7.69
N GLU A 31 4.52 8.65 -7.33
CA GLU A 31 3.60 8.59 -6.19
C GLU A 31 4.34 8.17 -4.91
N THR A 32 3.87 8.67 -3.78
CA THR A 32 4.20 8.16 -2.45
C THR A 32 2.95 7.52 -1.88
N ILE A 33 2.98 6.20 -1.66
CA ILE A 33 1.84 5.46 -1.10
C ILE A 33 1.96 5.47 0.42
N ALA A 34 1.05 6.18 1.08
CA ALA A 34 0.96 6.24 2.53
C ALA A 34 -0.03 5.21 3.05
N ILE A 35 0.49 4.18 3.72
CA ILE A 35 -0.30 3.13 4.38
C ILE A 35 -0.67 3.62 5.78
N ILE A 36 -1.94 3.93 6.02
CA ILE A 36 -2.41 4.45 7.30
C ILE A 36 -3.02 3.31 8.11
N GLY A 37 -2.33 2.93 9.19
CA GLY A 37 -2.70 1.82 10.04
C GLY A 37 -1.92 0.55 9.75
N TYR A 38 -1.40 -0.08 10.80
CA TYR A 38 -0.56 -1.28 10.71
C TYR A 38 -1.18 -2.51 11.39
N GLY A 39 -2.49 -2.71 11.20
CA GLY A 39 -3.28 -3.82 11.73
C GLY A 39 -3.14 -5.13 10.96
N VAL A 40 -4.23 -5.59 10.33
CA VAL A 40 -4.26 -6.82 9.53
C VAL A 40 -3.87 -6.55 8.07
N GLN A 41 -4.53 -5.59 7.41
CA GLN A 41 -4.28 -5.27 6.01
C GLN A 41 -3.00 -4.45 5.82
N GLY A 42 -2.73 -3.51 6.73
CA GLY A 42 -1.55 -2.63 6.69
C GLY A 42 -0.22 -3.36 6.42
N PRO A 43 0.16 -4.36 7.25
CA PRO A 43 1.40 -5.09 7.02
C PRO A 43 1.43 -5.83 5.67
N ALA A 44 0.32 -6.46 5.28
CA ALA A 44 0.26 -7.25 4.06
C ALA A 44 0.44 -6.36 2.82
N GLN A 45 -0.30 -5.25 2.73
CA GLN A 45 -0.25 -4.35 1.59
C GLN A 45 1.06 -3.56 1.55
N ALA A 46 1.50 -3.00 2.69
CA ALA A 46 2.73 -2.23 2.76
C ALA A 46 3.97 -3.05 2.37
N LEU A 47 4.08 -4.29 2.86
CA LEU A 47 5.22 -5.16 2.54
C LEU A 47 5.19 -5.61 1.07
N ASN A 48 4.02 -6.00 0.57
CA ASN A 48 3.89 -6.37 -0.85
C ASN A 48 4.30 -5.21 -1.78
N LEU A 49 3.86 -3.98 -1.49
CA LEU A 49 4.23 -2.81 -2.28
C LEU A 49 5.73 -2.50 -2.16
N ARG A 50 6.26 -2.43 -0.94
CA ARG A 50 7.69 -2.16 -0.70
C ARG A 50 8.59 -3.18 -1.39
N ASP A 51 8.28 -4.46 -1.24
CA ASP A 51 9.10 -5.55 -1.77
C ASP A 51 8.99 -5.65 -3.30
N ASN A 52 7.98 -5.03 -3.93
CA ASN A 52 7.88 -4.87 -5.39
C ASN A 52 8.49 -3.55 -5.90
N GLY A 53 9.07 -2.72 -5.03
CA GLY A 53 9.81 -1.50 -5.42
C GLY A 53 8.99 -0.22 -5.49
N PHE A 54 7.76 -0.21 -4.96
CA PHE A 54 6.99 1.02 -4.84
C PHE A 54 7.56 1.92 -3.72
N ASN A 55 7.37 3.23 -3.87
CA ASN A 55 7.68 4.19 -2.82
C ASN A 55 6.55 4.19 -1.78
N VAL A 56 6.80 3.56 -0.64
CA VAL A 56 5.80 3.32 0.41
C VAL A 56 6.30 3.87 1.73
N ILE A 57 5.39 4.52 2.46
CA ILE A 57 5.60 4.94 3.84
C ILE A 57 4.44 4.43 4.70
N VAL A 58 4.69 4.25 5.99
CA VAL A 58 3.66 3.84 6.95
C VAL A 58 3.35 4.98 7.91
N GLY A 59 2.07 5.30 8.04
CA GLY A 59 1.52 6.15 9.09
C GLY A 59 0.92 5.29 10.20
N GLN A 60 1.49 5.36 11.40
CA GLN A 60 1.00 4.60 12.54
C GLN A 60 1.12 5.43 13.83
N ARG A 61 0.23 5.22 14.80
CA ARG A 61 0.31 5.91 16.08
C ARG A 61 1.56 5.47 16.86
N LYS A 62 2.46 6.41 17.17
CA LYS A 62 3.65 6.16 18.01
C LYS A 62 3.30 5.48 19.34
N GLY A 63 4.16 4.54 19.76
CA GLY A 63 4.04 3.81 21.02
C GLY A 63 2.93 2.75 21.06
N SER A 64 2.26 2.45 19.93
CA SER A 64 1.34 1.31 19.85
C SER A 64 2.09 0.00 19.64
N LYS A 65 1.49 -1.14 20.01
CA LYS A 65 2.05 -2.47 19.70
C LYS A 65 2.29 -2.67 18.19
N THR A 66 1.45 -2.07 17.36
CA THR A 66 1.55 -2.14 15.90
C THR A 66 2.60 -1.20 15.32
N TRP A 67 3.00 -0.15 16.05
CA TRP A 67 4.18 0.64 15.73
C TRP A 67 5.45 -0.20 15.87
N ASP A 68 5.61 -0.88 17.00
CA ASP A 68 6.77 -1.77 17.23
C ASP A 68 6.80 -2.90 16.21
N LYS A 69 5.62 -3.42 15.83
CA LYS A 69 5.50 -4.39 14.73
C LYS A 69 6.00 -3.81 13.40
N ALA A 70 5.65 -2.58 13.05
CA ALA A 70 6.18 -1.93 11.86
C ALA A 70 7.72 -1.81 11.92
N VAL A 71 8.28 -1.38 13.04
CA VAL A 71 9.74 -1.33 13.23
C VAL A 71 10.37 -2.72 13.04
N SER A 72 9.76 -3.78 13.60
CA SER A 72 10.26 -5.16 13.45
C SER A 72 10.24 -5.67 12.00
N HIS A 73 9.36 -5.11 11.16
CA HIS A 73 9.26 -5.42 9.74
C HIS A 73 10.20 -4.55 8.87
N GLY A 74 11.02 -3.71 9.48
CA GLY A 74 12.04 -2.89 8.81
C GLY A 74 11.56 -1.50 8.39
N TRP A 75 10.42 -1.02 8.91
CA TRP A 75 10.02 0.38 8.74
C TRP A 75 10.80 1.26 9.71
N VAL A 76 11.39 2.35 9.22
CA VAL A 76 12.36 3.16 9.98
C VAL A 76 11.70 4.45 10.46
N PRO A 77 11.59 4.68 11.78
CA PRO A 77 11.03 5.92 12.33
C PRO A 77 11.70 7.18 11.77
N GLY A 78 10.90 8.09 11.22
CA GLY A 78 11.38 9.35 10.63
C GLY A 78 11.88 9.23 9.19
N GLU A 79 11.95 8.02 8.61
CA GLU A 79 12.34 7.81 7.21
C GLU A 79 11.23 7.12 6.41
N THR A 80 10.72 5.98 6.89
CA THR A 80 9.63 5.22 6.25
C THR A 80 8.49 4.89 7.19
N LEU A 81 8.58 5.29 8.46
CA LEU A 81 7.55 5.17 9.49
C LEU A 81 7.33 6.53 10.18
N PHE A 82 6.11 7.03 10.12
CA PHE A 82 5.73 8.34 10.64
C PHE A 82 4.47 8.26 11.51
N ASP A 83 4.22 9.33 12.28
CA ASP A 83 2.88 9.55 12.81
C ASP A 83 1.90 9.73 11.64
N ILE A 84 0.61 9.43 11.90
CA ILE A 84 -0.43 9.37 10.86
C ILE A 84 -0.51 10.69 10.09
N GLU A 85 -0.54 11.81 10.78
CA GLU A 85 -0.68 13.13 10.18
C GLU A 85 0.50 13.47 9.26
N ASP A 86 1.70 13.05 9.62
CA ASP A 86 2.90 13.32 8.83
C ASP A 86 3.03 12.38 7.64
N ALA A 87 2.59 11.12 7.76
CA ALA A 87 2.47 10.22 6.61
C ALA A 87 1.43 10.74 5.61
N VAL A 88 0.27 11.19 6.08
CA VAL A 88 -0.80 11.75 5.23
C VAL A 88 -0.34 12.98 4.45
N LYS A 89 0.48 13.86 5.06
CA LYS A 89 1.03 15.03 4.36
C LYS A 89 2.05 14.67 3.26
N GLN A 90 2.76 13.56 3.42
CA GLN A 90 3.79 13.11 2.49
C GLN A 90 3.23 12.21 1.38
N GLY A 91 2.16 11.46 1.67
CA GLY A 91 1.49 10.58 0.72
C GLY A 91 0.74 11.36 -0.35
N THR A 92 0.87 10.91 -1.59
CA THR A 92 0.05 11.35 -2.72
C THR A 92 -1.10 10.38 -2.99
N VAL A 93 -0.90 9.11 -2.61
CA VAL A 93 -1.95 8.08 -2.51
C VAL A 93 -2.07 7.67 -1.04
N ILE A 94 -3.27 7.77 -0.47
CA ILE A 94 -3.53 7.45 0.93
C ILE A 94 -4.38 6.19 1.01
N GLU A 95 -3.81 5.11 1.55
CA GLU A 95 -4.56 3.89 1.85
C GLU A 95 -4.98 3.90 3.32
N TYR A 96 -6.26 4.18 3.55
CA TYR A 96 -6.83 4.23 4.90
C TYR A 96 -7.22 2.82 5.36
N LEU A 97 -6.32 2.17 6.10
CA LEU A 97 -6.44 0.77 6.57
C LEU A 97 -6.62 0.67 8.09
N LEU A 98 -7.21 1.71 8.68
CA LEU A 98 -7.69 1.70 10.06
C LEU A 98 -9.05 0.96 10.13
N SER A 99 -9.53 0.69 11.34
CA SER A 99 -10.90 0.18 11.50
C SER A 99 -11.90 1.23 11.01
N ASP A 100 -12.96 0.75 10.36
CA ASP A 100 -14.20 1.51 10.10
C ASP A 100 -14.77 2.10 11.40
#